data_AF-A0A821ZVI2-F1
#
_entry.id   AF-A0A821ZVI2-F1
#
_cell.length_a   1.000
_cell.length_b   1.000
_cell.length_c   1.000
_cell.angle_alpha   90.00
_cell.angle_beta   90.00
_cell.angle_gamma   90.00
#
_symmetry.space_group_name_H-M   'P 1'
#
loop_
_entity.id
_entity.type
_entity.pdbx_description
1 polymer ?
#
loop_
_entity_poly.entity_id
_entity_poly.type
_entity_poly.pdbx_seq_one_letter_code
_entity_poly.pdbx_strand_id
1 'polypeptide(L)'
;MILSRTKKTIDICEHREKNLVYRSLVDQYEACSFGDVLYSNYLLIPLQQIYDVQLRKHVWIEHSTILKYLRLKPDQVLFSLETFFLPYENDLDLIRYYAHILLNGTIKKMIQPLLYMIFIHHLNGFLFDQTRIEQNNLQRIIMKNLQAISINDKILYDEIINYKTFSRDGPVIFTTLPVIRMNWLQKLLE
;
A
#
# COMPACT_ATOMS: atom_id res chain seq x y z
N MET A 1 31.09 27.13 -0.39
CA MET A 1 30.98 25.75 -0.94
C MET A 1 31.14 24.64 0.12
N ILE A 2 31.72 24.92 1.29
CA ILE A 2 31.88 23.92 2.39
C ILE A 2 30.60 23.79 3.24
N LEU A 3 29.91 24.92 3.53
CA LEU A 3 28.69 24.95 4.35
C LEU A 3 27.48 24.21 3.76
N SER A 4 27.37 24.12 2.42
CA SER A 4 26.28 23.36 1.77
C SER A 4 26.52 21.85 1.76
N ARG A 5 27.79 21.42 1.79
CA ARG A 5 28.17 20.00 1.85
C ARG A 5 27.98 19.43 3.24
N THR A 6 28.35 20.16 4.30
CA THR A 6 28.14 19.71 5.69
C THR A 6 26.66 19.57 6.04
N LYS A 7 25.80 20.51 5.62
CA LYS A 7 24.36 20.42 5.85
C LYS A 7 23.74 19.18 5.18
N LYS A 8 24.13 18.91 3.93
CA LYS A 8 23.69 17.71 3.18
C LYS A 8 24.20 16.41 3.81
N THR A 9 25.43 16.36 4.30
CA THR A 9 25.98 15.18 4.98
C THR A 9 25.33 14.94 6.35
N ILE A 10 25.01 16.01 7.09
CA ILE A 10 24.29 15.93 8.36
C ILE A 10 22.85 15.45 8.14
N ASP A 11 22.14 15.99 7.14
CA ASP A 11 20.79 15.53 6.76
C ASP A 11 20.79 14.05 6.34
N ILE A 12 21.83 13.60 5.62
CA ILE A 12 21.98 12.18 5.22
C ILE A 12 22.24 11.28 6.43
N CYS A 13 23.10 11.70 7.36
CA CYS A 13 23.36 10.93 8.58
C CYS A 13 22.13 10.88 9.49
N GLU A 14 21.42 11.99 9.68
CA GLU A 14 20.22 12.07 10.52
C GLU A 14 19.07 11.26 9.92
N HIS A 15 18.90 11.29 8.59
CA HIS A 15 17.96 10.42 7.88
C HIS A 15 18.34 8.94 8.02
N ARG A 16 19.64 8.60 7.94
CA ARG A 16 20.14 7.24 8.12
C ARG A 16 19.96 6.71 9.55
N GLU A 17 20.17 7.54 10.57
CA GLU A 17 19.98 7.17 11.98
C GLU A 17 18.49 6.99 12.35
N LYS A 18 17.60 7.87 11.86
CA LYS A 18 16.14 7.70 12.04
C LYS A 18 15.64 6.38 11.45
N ASN A 19 16.23 5.96 10.33
CA ASN A 19 15.93 4.64 9.74
C ASN A 19 16.43 3.48 10.60
N LEU A 20 17.52 3.61 11.37
CA LEU A 20 18.06 2.54 12.22
C LEU A 20 17.17 2.23 13.43
N VAL A 21 16.62 3.27 14.08
CA VAL A 21 15.69 3.07 15.21
C VAL A 21 14.42 2.36 14.72
N TYR A 22 13.87 2.81 13.60
CA TYR A 22 12.69 2.18 13.03
C TYR A 22 12.94 0.73 12.57
N ARG A 23 14.08 0.47 11.93
CA ARG A 23 14.52 -0.89 11.58
C ARG A 23 14.56 -1.82 12.80
N SER A 24 15.16 -1.36 13.89
CA SER A 24 15.23 -2.13 15.13
C SER A 24 13.84 -2.40 15.71
N LEU A 25 12.90 -1.43 15.59
CA LEU A 25 11.52 -1.59 16.02
C LEU A 25 10.78 -2.66 15.19
N VAL A 26 11.01 -2.69 13.88
CA VAL A 26 10.47 -3.69 12.94
C VAL A 26 10.97 -5.10 13.32
N ASP A 27 12.28 -5.25 13.52
CA ASP A 27 12.89 -6.53 13.91
C ASP A 27 12.33 -7.05 15.24
N GLN A 28 12.19 -6.18 16.24
CA GLN A 28 11.63 -6.54 17.55
C GLN A 28 10.15 -6.93 17.47
N TYR A 29 9.38 -6.30 16.57
CA TYR A 29 7.99 -6.68 16.36
C TYR A 29 7.88 -8.11 15.84
N GLU A 30 8.70 -8.47 14.85
CA GLU A 30 8.73 -9.83 14.30
C GLU A 30 9.22 -10.88 15.31
N ALA A 31 10.17 -10.51 16.17
CA ALA A 31 10.76 -11.42 17.15
C ALA A 31 9.85 -11.70 18.35
N CYS A 32 9.14 -10.69 18.86
CA CYS A 32 8.55 -10.75 20.20
C CYS A 32 7.08 -10.30 20.29
N SER A 33 6.56 -9.56 19.31
CA SER A 33 5.23 -8.94 19.43
C SER A 33 4.11 -9.76 18.78
N PHE A 34 4.40 -10.50 17.71
CA PHE A 34 3.49 -11.46 17.08
C PHE A 34 2.04 -10.95 16.83
N GLY A 35 1.87 -9.67 16.53
CA GLY A 35 0.53 -9.09 16.26
C GLY A 35 -0.12 -8.37 17.43
N ASP A 36 0.65 -7.96 18.44
CA ASP A 36 0.14 -7.05 19.48
C ASP A 36 -0.45 -5.78 18.85
N VAL A 37 -1.64 -5.40 19.31
CA VAL A 37 -2.42 -4.29 18.76
C VAL A 37 -1.72 -2.95 18.97
N LEU A 38 -1.17 -2.73 20.17
CA LEU A 38 -0.52 -1.47 20.51
C LEU A 38 0.80 -1.33 19.76
N TYR A 39 1.62 -2.38 19.73
CA TYR A 39 2.86 -2.39 18.98
C TYR A 39 2.59 -2.21 17.47
N SER A 40 1.59 -2.90 16.91
CA SER A 40 1.19 -2.71 15.51
C SER A 40 0.90 -1.24 15.20
N ASN A 41 0.21 -0.53 16.10
CA ASN A 41 -0.05 0.90 15.93
C ASN A 41 1.25 1.71 15.87
N TYR A 42 2.21 1.47 16.75
CA TYR A 42 3.52 2.14 16.70
C TYR A 42 4.29 1.85 15.41
N LEU A 43 4.25 0.60 14.96
CA LEU A 43 4.90 0.20 13.71
C LEU A 43 4.28 0.90 12.49
N LEU A 44 2.96 1.12 12.50
CA LEU A 44 2.24 1.73 11.38
C LEU A 44 2.43 3.25 11.27
N ILE A 45 2.82 3.96 12.35
CA ILE A 45 2.97 5.42 12.31
C ILE A 45 3.87 5.86 11.14
N PRO A 46 5.09 5.30 10.96
CA PRO A 46 5.99 5.74 9.89
C PRO A 46 5.60 5.20 8.51
N LEU A 47 4.52 4.41 8.42
CA LEU A 47 3.98 3.85 7.18
C LEU A 47 2.84 4.68 6.59
N GLN A 48 2.43 5.77 7.26
CA GLN A 48 1.50 6.74 6.68
C GLN A 48 2.11 7.40 5.44
N GLN A 49 1.25 7.86 4.52
CA GLN A 49 1.64 8.39 3.22
C GLN A 49 2.42 9.72 3.31
N ILE A 50 2.28 10.45 4.41
CA ILE A 50 3.00 11.70 4.65
C ILE A 50 4.50 11.50 4.94
N TYR A 51 4.89 10.30 5.34
CA TYR A 51 6.28 9.98 5.67
C TYR A 51 7.05 9.43 4.47
N ASP A 52 8.37 9.38 4.63
CA ASP A 52 9.29 8.92 3.61
C ASP A 52 8.93 7.50 3.11
N VAL A 53 8.86 7.36 1.79
CA VAL A 53 8.57 6.10 1.12
C VAL A 53 9.55 4.98 1.48
N GLN A 54 10.80 5.30 1.84
CA GLN A 54 11.79 4.29 2.24
C GLN A 54 11.35 3.49 3.47
N LEU A 55 10.55 4.09 4.36
CA LEU A 55 10.01 3.41 5.54
C LEU A 55 8.97 2.36 5.13
N ARG A 56 8.10 2.70 4.17
CA ARG A 56 7.16 1.75 3.57
C ARG A 56 7.88 0.65 2.81
N LYS A 57 8.89 0.96 2.01
CA LYS A 57 9.69 -0.06 1.30
C LYS A 57 10.38 -1.01 2.26
N HIS A 58 10.94 -0.49 3.34
CA HIS A 58 11.60 -1.31 4.35
C HIS A 58 10.63 -2.35 4.95
N VAL A 59 9.43 -1.94 5.38
CA VAL A 59 8.48 -2.90 5.97
C VAL A 59 7.84 -3.81 4.93
N TRP A 60 7.38 -3.23 3.82
CA TRP A 60 6.63 -3.98 2.81
C TRP A 60 7.54 -4.88 1.99
N ILE A 61 8.62 -4.37 1.42
CA ILE A 61 9.44 -5.11 0.47
C ILE A 61 10.54 -5.89 1.19
N GLU A 62 11.28 -5.25 2.11
CA GLU A 62 12.45 -5.87 2.75
C GLU A 62 12.03 -6.84 3.88
N HIS A 63 10.97 -6.54 4.63
CA HIS A 63 10.49 -7.34 5.77
C HIS A 63 9.07 -7.90 5.57
N SER A 64 8.78 -8.40 4.36
CA SER A 64 7.44 -8.89 3.98
C SER A 64 6.84 -9.96 4.91
N THR A 65 7.66 -10.68 5.69
CA THR A 65 7.20 -11.64 6.70
C THR A 65 6.30 -11.00 7.76
N ILE A 66 6.45 -9.70 8.00
CA ILE A 66 5.68 -8.95 9.00
C ILE A 66 4.19 -8.88 8.68
N LEU A 67 3.82 -9.01 7.40
CA LEU A 67 2.43 -9.01 6.94
C LEU A 67 1.58 -10.09 7.61
N LYS A 68 2.19 -11.24 8.00
CA LYS A 68 1.44 -12.33 8.64
C LYS A 68 0.98 -11.99 10.06
N TYR A 69 1.68 -11.04 10.69
CA TYR A 69 1.45 -10.61 12.07
C TYR A 69 0.66 -9.31 12.14
N LEU A 70 0.72 -8.45 11.13
CA LEU A 70 -0.07 -7.22 11.04
C LEU A 70 -1.55 -7.50 10.73
N ARG A 71 -2.31 -7.85 11.77
CA ARG A 71 -3.74 -8.20 11.69
C ARG A 71 -4.67 -7.10 12.22
N LEU A 72 -4.13 -5.88 12.32
CA LEU A 72 -4.85 -4.74 12.86
C LEU A 72 -6.12 -4.46 12.05
N LYS A 73 -7.23 -4.24 12.75
CA LYS A 73 -8.49 -3.79 12.15
C LYS A 73 -8.56 -2.26 12.08
N PRO A 74 -9.30 -1.68 11.13
CA PRO A 74 -9.42 -0.23 11.01
C PRO A 74 -9.90 0.48 12.28
N ASP A 75 -10.79 -0.15 13.05
CA ASP A 75 -11.31 0.37 14.33
C ASP A 75 -10.29 0.33 15.47
N GLN A 76 -9.20 -0.42 15.31
CA GLN A 76 -8.10 -0.53 16.30
C GLN A 76 -6.96 0.45 16.02
N VAL A 77 -7.05 1.26 14.97
CA VAL A 77 -6.05 2.29 14.65
C VAL A 77 -6.21 3.48 15.58
N LEU A 78 -5.14 3.87 16.27
CA LEU A 78 -5.13 4.91 17.31
C LEU A 78 -5.01 6.34 16.77
N PHE A 79 -5.01 6.50 15.45
CA PHE A 79 -4.83 7.77 14.76
C PHE A 79 -5.67 7.81 13.47
N SER A 80 -5.63 8.96 12.77
CA SER A 80 -6.43 9.18 11.56
C SER A 80 -6.10 8.16 10.47
N LEU A 81 -7.10 7.36 10.07
CA LEU A 81 -6.98 6.34 9.02
C LEU A 81 -6.64 6.98 7.67
N GLU A 82 -7.15 8.18 7.41
CA GLU A 82 -6.97 8.95 6.19
C GLU A 82 -5.49 9.10 5.80
N THR A 83 -4.60 9.16 6.79
CA THR A 83 -3.15 9.30 6.62
C THR A 83 -2.49 8.14 5.86
N PHE A 84 -3.12 6.96 5.81
CA PHE A 84 -2.61 5.83 5.03
C PHE A 84 -3.07 5.83 3.58
N PHE A 85 -4.11 6.59 3.27
CA PHE A 85 -4.77 6.58 1.96
C PHE A 85 -4.36 7.79 1.12
N LEU A 86 -4.08 8.94 1.76
CA LEU A 86 -3.72 10.16 1.05
C LEU A 86 -2.38 10.75 1.53
N PRO A 87 -1.52 11.24 0.60
CA PRO A 87 -1.67 11.19 -0.86
C PRO A 87 -1.62 9.75 -1.42
N TYR A 88 -2.07 9.57 -2.67
CA TYR A 88 -1.96 8.29 -3.37
C TYR A 88 -0.49 7.89 -3.54
N GLU A 89 -0.21 6.58 -3.45
CA GLU A 89 1.12 6.04 -3.62
C GLU A 89 1.64 6.32 -5.03
N ASN A 90 2.83 6.92 -5.09
CA ASN A 90 3.48 7.31 -6.34
C ASN A 90 4.66 6.41 -6.68
N ASP A 91 5.15 5.63 -5.72
CA ASP A 91 6.30 4.78 -5.90
C ASP A 91 5.93 3.46 -6.59
N LEU A 92 6.55 3.23 -7.75
CA LEU A 92 6.16 2.13 -8.61
C LEU A 92 6.61 0.75 -8.09
N ASP A 93 7.60 0.69 -7.20
CA ASP A 93 8.00 -0.57 -6.57
C ASP A 93 6.93 -1.01 -5.57
N LEU A 94 6.40 -0.05 -4.79
CA LEU A 94 5.29 -0.31 -3.88
C LEU A 94 4.01 -0.67 -4.63
N ILE A 95 3.69 -0.01 -5.74
CA ILE A 95 2.53 -0.40 -6.58
C ILE A 95 2.66 -1.85 -7.09
N ARG A 96 3.84 -2.24 -7.57
CA ARG A 96 4.10 -3.63 -7.98
C ARG A 96 3.96 -4.59 -6.81
N TYR A 97 4.46 -4.20 -5.64
CA TYR A 97 4.36 -4.99 -4.43
C TYR A 97 2.90 -5.20 -4.01
N TYR A 98 2.09 -4.14 -3.96
CA TYR A 98 0.67 -4.22 -3.62
C TYR A 98 -0.09 -5.14 -4.58
N ALA A 99 0.15 -5.00 -5.89
CA ALA A 99 -0.43 -5.89 -6.90
C ALA A 99 0.00 -7.35 -6.67
N HIS A 100 1.29 -7.61 -6.48
CA HIS A 100 1.82 -8.96 -6.24
C HIS A 100 1.21 -9.62 -5.00
N ILE A 101 1.15 -8.90 -3.88
CA ILE A 101 0.65 -9.41 -2.60
C ILE A 101 -0.85 -9.69 -2.63
N LEU A 102 -1.64 -8.83 -3.30
CA LEU A 102 -3.07 -9.04 -3.49
C LEU A 102 -3.34 -10.21 -4.43
N LEU A 103 -2.71 -10.24 -5.61
CA LEU A 103 -2.94 -11.26 -6.63
C LEU A 103 -2.51 -12.67 -6.18
N ASN A 104 -1.51 -12.78 -5.31
CA ASN A 104 -1.06 -14.05 -4.76
C ASN A 104 -1.86 -14.48 -3.50
N GLY A 105 -2.77 -13.63 -3.01
CA GLY A 105 -3.56 -13.93 -1.82
C GLY A 105 -2.74 -13.98 -0.52
N THR A 106 -1.57 -13.33 -0.49
CA THR A 106 -0.68 -13.28 0.68
C THR A 106 -1.34 -12.53 1.85
N ILE A 107 -2.11 -11.49 1.54
CA ILE A 107 -3.00 -10.82 2.48
C ILE A 107 -4.45 -11.15 2.15
N LYS A 108 -5.27 -11.31 3.18
CA LYS A 108 -6.70 -11.61 3.04
C LYS A 108 -7.51 -10.61 3.84
N LYS A 109 -8.63 -10.13 3.29
CA LYS A 109 -9.55 -9.20 3.96
C LYS A 109 -9.92 -9.62 5.39
N MET A 110 -10.13 -10.91 5.63
CA MET A 110 -10.52 -11.44 6.95
C MET A 110 -9.37 -11.56 7.95
N ILE A 111 -8.11 -11.57 7.49
CA ILE A 111 -6.92 -11.79 8.34
C ILE A 111 -6.16 -10.47 8.54
N GLN A 112 -5.96 -9.69 7.48
CA GLN A 112 -5.28 -8.39 7.50
C GLN A 112 -6.16 -7.29 6.89
N PRO A 113 -7.32 -6.97 7.49
CA PRO A 113 -8.31 -6.06 6.91
C PRO A 113 -7.75 -4.67 6.60
N LEU A 114 -6.95 -4.07 7.50
CA LEU A 114 -6.37 -2.75 7.28
C LEU A 114 -5.40 -2.72 6.08
N LEU A 115 -4.46 -3.67 6.03
CA LEU A 115 -3.48 -3.74 4.93
C LEU A 115 -4.17 -4.01 3.59
N TYR A 116 -5.17 -4.90 3.59
CA TYR A 116 -5.97 -5.19 2.42
C TYR A 116 -6.64 -3.92 1.86
N MET A 117 -7.24 -3.11 2.73
CA MET A 117 -7.84 -1.83 2.33
C MET A 117 -6.81 -0.85 1.77
N ILE A 118 -5.66 -0.68 2.43
CA ILE A 118 -4.59 0.23 1.98
C ILE A 118 -4.09 -0.18 0.59
N PHE A 119 -3.83 -1.48 0.39
CA PHE A 119 -3.24 -1.96 -0.86
C PHE A 119 -4.23 -1.86 -2.02
N ILE A 120 -5.51 -2.20 -1.80
CA ILE A 120 -6.56 -2.01 -2.81
C ILE A 120 -6.71 -0.54 -3.17
N HIS A 121 -6.73 0.36 -2.18
CA HIS A 121 -6.90 1.79 -2.41
C HIS A 121 -5.82 2.34 -3.34
N HIS A 122 -4.56 2.07 -3.03
CA HIS A 122 -3.43 2.56 -3.82
C HIS A 122 -3.33 1.91 -5.18
N LEU A 123 -3.61 0.60 -5.27
CA LEU A 123 -3.64 -0.10 -6.55
C LEU A 123 -4.76 0.41 -7.46
N ASN A 124 -5.97 0.60 -6.92
CA ASN A 124 -7.10 1.17 -7.65
C ASN A 124 -6.79 2.61 -8.11
N GLY A 125 -6.26 3.43 -7.21
CA GLY A 125 -5.84 4.80 -7.51
C GLY A 125 -4.85 4.84 -8.68
N PHE A 126 -3.81 4.01 -8.62
CA PHE A 126 -2.83 3.88 -9.69
C PHE A 126 -3.44 3.41 -11.01
N LEU A 127 -4.32 2.39 -10.99
CA LEU A 127 -4.92 1.83 -12.20
C LEU A 127 -5.79 2.84 -12.95
N PHE A 128 -6.50 3.70 -12.21
CA PHE A 128 -7.44 4.68 -12.78
C PHE A 128 -6.88 6.10 -12.89
N ASP A 129 -5.61 6.31 -12.54
CA ASP A 129 -4.92 7.58 -12.74
C ASP A 129 -4.54 7.76 -14.21
N GLN A 130 -5.35 8.52 -14.93
CA GLN A 130 -5.17 8.78 -16.37
C GLN A 130 -4.08 9.82 -16.65
N THR A 131 -3.55 10.49 -15.62
CA THR A 131 -2.47 11.47 -15.78
C THR A 131 -1.10 10.80 -15.96
N ARG A 132 -0.99 9.51 -15.63
CA ARG A 132 0.22 8.68 -15.67
C ARG A 132 0.51 8.04 -17.01
N ILE A 133 0.50 8.83 -18.07
CA ILE A 133 0.66 8.32 -19.45
C ILE A 133 1.96 7.50 -19.60
N GLU A 134 3.04 7.92 -18.94
CA GLU A 134 4.34 7.22 -18.96
C GLU A 134 4.29 5.83 -18.29
N GLN A 135 3.38 5.61 -17.34
CA GLN A 135 3.24 4.34 -16.62
C GLN A 135 2.14 3.44 -17.19
N ASN A 136 1.54 3.80 -18.33
CA ASN A 136 0.52 3.00 -19.02
C ASN A 136 0.94 1.53 -19.20
N ASN A 137 2.21 1.25 -19.50
CA ASN A 137 2.69 -0.12 -19.64
C ASN A 137 2.50 -0.95 -18.35
N LEU A 138 2.79 -0.37 -17.19
CA LEU A 138 2.58 -1.05 -15.91
C LEU A 138 1.09 -1.22 -15.60
N GLN A 139 0.27 -0.19 -15.84
CA GLN A 139 -1.18 -0.28 -15.67
C GLN A 139 -1.76 -1.41 -16.53
N ARG A 140 -1.32 -1.54 -17.80
CA ARG A 140 -1.73 -2.61 -18.72
C ARG A 140 -1.31 -3.99 -18.22
N ILE A 141 -0.08 -4.14 -17.72
CA ILE A 141 0.41 -5.41 -17.15
C ILE A 141 -0.43 -5.82 -15.94
N ILE A 142 -0.63 -4.89 -14.98
CA ILE A 142 -1.44 -5.16 -13.79
C ILE A 142 -2.88 -5.50 -14.19
N MET A 143 -3.46 -4.77 -15.15
CA MET A 143 -4.82 -5.03 -15.62
C MET A 143 -4.96 -6.42 -16.25
N LYS A 144 -3.99 -6.85 -17.07
CA LYS A 144 -3.99 -8.22 -17.63
C LYS A 144 -3.90 -9.28 -16.54
N ASN A 145 -3.07 -9.07 -15.52
CA ASN A 145 -2.98 -10.00 -14.39
C ASN A 145 -4.29 -10.05 -13.59
N LEU A 146 -4.98 -8.91 -13.42
CA LEU A 146 -6.30 -8.85 -12.79
C LEU A 146 -7.36 -9.58 -13.63
N GLN A 147 -7.34 -9.45 -14.96
CA GLN A 147 -8.24 -10.24 -15.80
C GLN A 147 -8.00 -11.75 -15.65
N ALA A 148 -6.73 -12.17 -15.61
CA ALA A 148 -6.38 -13.57 -15.42
C ALA A 148 -6.88 -14.10 -14.06
N ILE A 149 -6.71 -13.34 -12.98
CA ILE A 149 -7.18 -13.79 -11.65
C ILE A 149 -8.71 -13.81 -11.55
N SER A 150 -9.45 -13.01 -12.33
CA SER A 150 -10.92 -12.94 -12.27
C SER A 150 -11.62 -14.29 -12.51
N ILE A 151 -10.94 -15.23 -13.17
CA ILE A 151 -11.41 -16.60 -13.40
C ILE A 151 -11.44 -17.40 -12.08
N ASN A 152 -10.44 -17.19 -11.22
CA ASN A 152 -10.24 -17.94 -9.97
C ASN A 152 -10.77 -17.19 -8.74
N ASP A 153 -10.63 -15.87 -8.72
CA ASP A 153 -11.06 -14.99 -7.63
C ASP A 153 -11.73 -13.73 -8.19
N LYS A 154 -12.97 -13.92 -8.64
CA LYS A 154 -13.81 -12.83 -9.11
C LYS A 154 -14.08 -11.78 -8.02
N ILE A 155 -14.12 -12.21 -6.76
CA ILE A 155 -14.40 -11.30 -5.63
C ILE A 155 -13.27 -10.30 -5.48
N LEU A 156 -12.01 -10.74 -5.48
CA LEU A 156 -10.84 -9.86 -5.44
C LEU A 156 -10.82 -8.90 -6.63
N TYR A 157 -11.10 -9.42 -7.84
CA TYR A 157 -11.19 -8.59 -9.05
C TYR A 157 -12.24 -7.47 -8.88
N ASP A 158 -13.46 -7.83 -8.48
CA ASP A 158 -14.56 -6.89 -8.32
C ASP A 158 -14.27 -5.87 -7.21
N GLU A 159 -13.63 -6.29 -6.10
CA GLU A 159 -13.23 -5.39 -5.02
C GLU A 159 -12.16 -4.38 -5.45
N ILE A 160 -11.18 -4.78 -6.27
CA ILE A 160 -10.14 -3.89 -6.79
C ILE A 160 -10.71 -2.94 -7.85
N ILE A 161 -11.42 -3.46 -8.85
CA ILE A 161 -11.89 -2.65 -9.99
C ILE A 161 -13.00 -1.69 -9.58
N ASN A 162 -13.94 -2.15 -8.75
CA ASN A 162 -15.08 -1.33 -8.33
C ASN A 162 -14.80 -0.54 -7.05
N TYR A 163 -13.58 -0.55 -6.51
CA TYR A 163 -13.25 0.26 -5.33
C TYR A 163 -13.60 1.74 -5.52
N LYS A 164 -14.38 2.31 -4.60
CA LYS A 164 -14.78 3.72 -4.57
C LYS A 164 -14.01 4.50 -3.52
N THR A 165 -14.02 4.02 -2.29
CA THR A 165 -13.40 4.67 -1.13
C THR A 165 -13.29 3.67 0.02
N PHE A 166 -12.63 4.06 1.11
CA PHE A 166 -12.65 3.32 2.36
C PHE A 166 -13.72 3.87 3.30
N SER A 167 -14.24 3.01 4.17
CA SER A 167 -14.95 3.36 5.40
C SER A 167 -14.32 2.62 6.58
N ARG A 168 -14.78 2.90 7.81
CA ARG A 168 -14.33 2.15 9.00
C ARG A 168 -14.72 0.66 8.92
N ASP A 169 -15.79 0.34 8.21
CA ASP A 169 -16.31 -1.02 8.08
C ASP A 169 -15.68 -1.81 6.93
N GLY A 170 -14.88 -1.15 6.08
CA GLY A 170 -14.18 -1.80 4.98
C GLY A 170 -14.13 -0.99 3.68
N PRO A 171 -13.72 -1.61 2.56
CA PRO A 171 -13.77 -0.98 1.26
C PRO A 171 -15.21 -0.80 0.80
N VAL A 172 -15.55 0.40 0.34
CA VAL A 172 -16.81 0.72 -0.31
C VAL A 172 -16.61 0.59 -1.81
N ILE A 173 -17.46 -0.19 -2.47
CA ILE A 173 -17.39 -0.42 -3.92
C ILE A 173 -18.56 0.26 -4.66
N PHE A 174 -18.35 0.57 -5.92
CA PHE A 174 -19.41 0.96 -6.85
C PHE A 174 -20.27 -0.25 -7.19
N THR A 175 -21.60 -0.06 -7.24
CA THR A 175 -22.52 -1.04 -7.82
C THR A 175 -22.40 -1.10 -9.35
N THR A 176 -22.08 0.05 -9.96
CA THR A 176 -21.85 0.22 -11.39
C THR A 176 -20.61 1.09 -11.57
N LEU A 177 -19.62 0.61 -12.32
CA LEU A 177 -18.39 1.34 -12.55
C LEU A 177 -18.66 2.64 -13.33
N PRO A 178 -18.11 3.80 -12.92
CA PRO A 178 -18.29 5.05 -13.64
C PRO A 178 -17.81 4.97 -15.10
N VAL A 179 -18.52 5.64 -16.02
CA VAL A 179 -18.22 5.61 -17.48
C VAL A 179 -16.78 5.97 -17.79
N ILE A 180 -16.22 6.98 -17.11
CA ILE A 180 -14.82 7.38 -17.30
C ILE A 180 -13.82 6.26 -16.97
N ARG A 181 -14.14 5.43 -15.97
CA ARG A 181 -13.35 4.27 -15.59
C ARG A 181 -13.56 3.12 -16.56
N MET A 182 -14.79 2.88 -17.03
CA MET A 182 -15.07 1.86 -18.06
C MET A 182 -14.29 2.13 -19.35
N ASN A 183 -14.33 3.37 -19.85
CA ASN A 183 -13.59 3.77 -21.06
C ASN A 183 -12.07 3.60 -20.87
N TRP A 184 -11.56 3.92 -19.68
CA TRP A 184 -10.15 3.74 -19.38
C TRP A 184 -9.74 2.26 -19.36
N LEU A 185 -10.56 1.39 -18.76
CA LEU A 185 -10.29 -0.05 -18.79
C LEU A 185 -10.25 -0.60 -20.22
N GLN A 186 -11.19 -0.19 -21.08
CA GLN A 186 -11.17 -0.58 -22.50
C GLN A 186 -9.83 -0.22 -23.16
N LYS A 187 -9.36 1.02 -22.95
CA LYS A 187 -8.07 1.50 -23.45
C LYS A 187 -6.86 0.73 -22.90
N LEU A 188 -6.90 0.27 -21.65
CA LEU A 188 -5.81 -0.55 -21.08
C LEU A 188 -5.78 -1.97 -21.65
N LEU A 189 -6.88 -2.44 -22.22
CA LEU A 189 -7.05 -3.82 -22.69
C LEU A 189 -6.85 -3.98 -24.20
N GLU A 190 -7.05 -2.91 -24.98
CA GLU A 190 -6.66 -2.79 -26.39
C GLU A 190 -5.14 -2.86 -26.55
#